data_AF-A0A8J2EAV6-F1
#
_entry.id   AF-A0A8J2EAV6-F1
#
_cell.length_a   1.000
_cell.length_b   1.000
_cell.length_c   1.000
_cell.angle_alpha   90.00
_cell.angle_beta   90.00
_cell.angle_gamma   90.00
#
_symmetry.space_group_name_H-M   'P 1'
#
loop_
_entity.id
_entity.type
_entity.pdbx_description
1 polymer ?
#
loop_
_entity_poly.entity_id
_entity_poly.type
_entity_poly.pdbx_seq_one_letter_code
_entity_poly.pdbx_strand_id
1 'polypeptide(L)'
;MDATREYRRHWINKESPTISEIFKKFPRFLDYHGELIDREFQSIYPKSKDNLISKFPTLYTQKILFYAENLRPEIFATSDIIKDDNFRALLILTELLPITNAEISKIKKAEQVKKDQQKKNDQENEKNKKVGQGKGKGKKRKHEEIENDTPIMKKVFPNDELVKLVSEGTNVEDFAEQLRKQSKKAIQPYLITHLGQSVDKTFIQGDEWFIGVHPASKTITSFDLLYKTYYVLNVEYPEKLKNFYNFIDYYIFQMKINPKSMVSSLHTNIVNFKIDTNDKSYKSNKNNNSQDLSEDDVSD
;
A
#
# COMPACT_ATOMS: atom_id res chain seq x y z
N MET A 1 21.14 -18.92 -1.12
CA MET A 1 20.80 -17.51 -0.78
C MET A 1 20.57 -17.31 0.72
N ASP A 2 20.28 -18.37 1.47
CA ASP A 2 19.96 -18.28 2.90
C ASP A 2 21.18 -18.05 3.79
N ALA A 3 22.36 -18.52 3.36
CA ALA A 3 23.62 -18.34 4.09
C ALA A 3 24.00 -16.87 4.35
N THR A 4 23.46 -15.92 3.57
CA THR A 4 23.72 -14.48 3.73
C THR A 4 22.55 -13.72 4.38
N ARG A 5 21.48 -14.43 4.77
CA ARG A 5 20.26 -13.84 5.36
C ARG A 5 20.54 -13.12 6.66
N GLU A 6 21.26 -13.76 7.59
CA GLU A 6 21.58 -13.16 8.90
C GLU A 6 22.35 -11.85 8.76
N TYR A 7 23.34 -11.83 7.85
CA TYR A 7 24.10 -10.61 7.55
C TYR A 7 23.20 -9.50 6.98
N ARG A 8 22.33 -9.81 6.00
CA ARG A 8 21.37 -8.83 5.46
C ARG A 8 20.47 -8.27 6.55
N ARG A 9 19.87 -9.14 7.37
CA ARG A 9 18.95 -8.75 8.43
C ARG A 9 19.62 -7.92 9.51
N HIS A 10 20.83 -8.29 9.93
CA HIS A 10 21.60 -7.52 10.87
C HIS A 10 21.87 -6.11 10.35
N TRP A 11 22.32 -5.99 9.09
CA TRP A 11 22.61 -4.69 8.49
C TRP A 11 21.34 -3.82 8.31
N ILE A 12 20.24 -4.38 7.80
CA ILE A 12 18.97 -3.66 7.63
C ILE A 12 18.45 -3.15 8.98
N ASN A 13 18.43 -4.00 10.01
CA ASN A 13 17.89 -3.63 11.31
C ASN A 13 18.78 -2.65 12.06
N LYS A 14 20.12 -2.77 11.92
CA LYS A 14 21.07 -1.94 12.65
C LYS A 14 21.26 -0.57 12.02
N GLU A 15 21.46 -0.52 10.71
CA GLU A 15 21.79 0.72 10.01
C GLU A 15 20.55 1.52 9.62
N SER A 16 19.35 0.89 9.62
CA SER A 16 18.08 1.51 9.20
C SER A 16 18.18 2.25 7.84
N PRO A 17 18.71 1.58 6.80
CA PRO A 17 18.90 2.17 5.48
C PRO A 17 17.56 2.45 4.79
N THR A 18 17.58 3.35 3.81
CA THR A 18 16.47 3.53 2.88
C THR A 18 16.30 2.32 1.97
N ILE A 19 15.11 2.14 1.39
CA ILE A 19 14.85 0.99 0.51
C ILE A 19 15.82 0.96 -0.69
N SER A 20 16.07 2.11 -1.30
CA SER A 20 17.03 2.23 -2.41
C SER A 20 18.45 1.79 -2.01
N GLU A 21 18.90 2.10 -0.80
CA GLU A 21 20.19 1.64 -0.29
C GLU A 21 20.20 0.12 -0.05
N ILE A 22 19.09 -0.45 0.44
CA ILE A 22 18.95 -1.91 0.60
C ILE A 22 19.08 -2.60 -0.74
N PHE A 23 18.36 -2.17 -1.77
CA PHE A 23 18.41 -2.80 -3.08
C PHE A 23 19.71 -2.55 -3.83
N LYS A 24 20.35 -1.39 -3.62
CA LYS A 24 21.71 -1.17 -4.13
C LYS A 24 22.72 -2.14 -3.51
N LYS A 25 22.60 -2.43 -2.21
CA LYS A 25 23.50 -3.34 -1.50
C LYS A 25 23.17 -4.81 -1.73
N PHE A 26 21.88 -5.13 -1.86
CA PHE A 26 21.34 -6.49 -2.00
C PHE A 26 20.39 -6.57 -3.20
N PRO A 27 20.89 -6.46 -4.44
CA PRO A 27 20.06 -6.40 -5.65
C PRO A 27 19.22 -7.66 -5.86
N ARG A 28 19.63 -8.81 -5.29
CA ARG A 28 18.89 -10.08 -5.43
C ARG A 28 17.48 -10.08 -4.83
N PHE A 29 17.11 -9.07 -4.06
CA PHE A 29 15.71 -8.91 -3.65
C PHE A 29 14.78 -8.57 -4.83
N LEU A 30 15.32 -8.01 -5.91
CA LEU A 30 14.57 -7.67 -7.13
C LEU A 30 14.51 -8.84 -8.12
N ASP A 31 15.34 -9.87 -7.94
CA ASP A 31 15.36 -11.05 -8.80
C ASP A 31 14.16 -11.98 -8.54
N TYR A 32 13.90 -12.90 -9.47
CA TYR A 32 12.96 -14.03 -9.32
C TYR A 32 11.58 -13.64 -8.78
N HIS A 33 11.02 -12.54 -9.28
CA HIS A 33 9.67 -12.10 -8.92
C HIS A 33 9.40 -11.94 -7.41
N GLY A 34 10.43 -11.60 -6.63
CA GLY A 34 10.31 -11.39 -5.18
C GLY A 34 10.38 -12.66 -4.34
N GLU A 35 10.75 -13.82 -4.90
CA GLU A 35 10.93 -15.07 -4.14
C GLU A 35 11.90 -14.95 -2.95
N LEU A 36 12.90 -14.06 -3.03
CA LEU A 36 13.79 -13.84 -1.89
C LEU A 36 13.07 -13.12 -0.75
N ILE A 37 12.21 -12.16 -1.04
CA ILE A 37 11.37 -11.47 -0.05
C ILE A 37 10.43 -12.48 0.59
N ASP A 38 9.77 -13.31 -0.21
CA ASP A 38 8.86 -14.34 0.31
C ASP A 38 9.57 -15.31 1.27
N ARG A 39 10.71 -15.87 0.86
CA ARG A 39 11.50 -16.78 1.69
C ARG A 39 12.02 -16.13 2.97
N GLU A 40 12.45 -14.87 2.91
CA GLU A 40 12.89 -14.14 4.10
C GLU A 40 11.74 -13.88 5.05
N PHE A 41 10.59 -13.46 4.53
CA PHE A 41 9.40 -13.28 5.34
C PHE A 41 8.98 -14.59 6.03
N GLN A 42 8.94 -15.70 5.29
CA GLN A 42 8.63 -17.02 5.85
C GLN A 42 9.62 -17.43 6.94
N SER A 43 10.91 -17.08 6.80
CA SER A 43 11.90 -17.33 7.84
C SER A 43 11.66 -16.50 9.10
N ILE A 44 11.18 -15.27 8.98
CA ILE A 44 10.93 -14.37 10.12
C ILE A 44 9.61 -14.76 10.80
N TYR A 45 8.60 -15.12 10.00
CA TYR A 45 7.24 -15.42 10.46
C TYR A 45 6.73 -16.78 9.92
N PRO A 46 7.25 -17.93 10.40
CA PRO A 46 6.90 -19.25 9.85
C PRO A 46 5.42 -19.60 9.96
N LYS A 47 4.72 -19.06 10.97
CA LYS A 47 3.28 -19.30 11.23
C LYS A 47 2.34 -18.41 10.40
N SER A 48 2.90 -17.44 9.69
CA SER A 48 2.14 -16.45 8.93
C SER A 48 2.18 -16.70 7.42
N LYS A 49 2.77 -17.81 6.99
CA LYS A 49 2.86 -18.21 5.59
C LYS A 49 1.47 -18.44 4.99
N ASP A 50 1.23 -17.91 3.79
CA ASP A 50 0.03 -18.10 2.96
C ASP A 50 -1.30 -17.64 3.60
N ASN A 51 -1.24 -16.94 4.72
CA ASN A 51 -2.43 -16.49 5.45
C ASN A 51 -3.30 -15.55 4.61
N LEU A 52 -2.72 -14.65 3.83
CA LEU A 52 -3.49 -13.74 2.98
C LEU A 52 -4.21 -14.51 1.87
N ILE A 53 -3.48 -15.33 1.11
CA ILE A 53 -4.01 -16.07 -0.03
C ILE A 53 -5.07 -17.08 0.40
N SER A 54 -4.90 -17.74 1.54
CA SER A 54 -5.85 -18.74 2.04
C SER A 54 -7.04 -18.14 2.80
N LYS A 55 -6.82 -17.16 3.69
CA LYS A 55 -7.85 -16.66 4.60
C LYS A 55 -8.64 -15.48 4.05
N PHE A 56 -8.01 -14.58 3.29
CA PHE A 56 -8.69 -13.36 2.85
C PHE A 56 -9.83 -13.66 1.86
N PRO A 57 -9.60 -14.43 0.77
CA PRO A 57 -10.67 -14.82 -0.15
C PRO A 57 -11.83 -15.54 0.54
N THR A 58 -11.50 -16.48 1.42
CA THR A 58 -12.48 -17.39 2.04
C THR A 58 -13.29 -16.74 3.17
N LEU A 59 -12.66 -15.92 4.01
CA LEU A 59 -13.30 -15.37 5.21
C LEU A 59 -13.82 -13.94 5.02
N TYR A 60 -13.22 -13.16 4.12
CA TYR A 60 -13.42 -11.71 4.09
C TYR A 60 -13.99 -11.20 2.77
N THR A 61 -13.53 -11.66 1.61
CA THR A 61 -13.87 -11.04 0.31
C THR A 61 -15.37 -10.79 0.15
N GLN A 62 -16.19 -11.85 0.18
CA GLN A 62 -17.63 -11.69 -0.03
C GLN A 62 -18.32 -10.92 1.11
N LYS A 63 -17.83 -11.03 2.35
CA LYS A 63 -18.38 -10.29 3.48
C LYS A 63 -18.12 -8.78 3.37
N ILE A 64 -16.91 -8.40 2.92
CA ILE A 64 -16.55 -7.00 2.70
C ILE A 64 -17.38 -6.41 1.55
N LEU A 65 -17.48 -7.13 0.43
CA LEU A 65 -18.27 -6.69 -0.72
C LEU A 65 -19.73 -6.48 -0.34
N PHE A 66 -20.34 -7.46 0.32
CA PHE A 66 -21.74 -7.39 0.75
C PHE A 66 -21.97 -6.31 1.82
N TYR A 67 -21.04 -6.16 2.79
CA TYR A 67 -21.09 -5.08 3.78
C TYR A 67 -21.03 -3.70 3.09
N ALA A 68 -20.14 -3.53 2.11
CA ALA A 68 -19.98 -2.27 1.39
C ALA A 68 -21.18 -1.96 0.50
N GLU A 69 -21.72 -2.94 -0.22
CA GLU A 69 -22.92 -2.78 -1.04
C GLU A 69 -24.10 -2.22 -0.23
N ASN A 70 -24.30 -2.76 0.98
CA ASN A 70 -25.46 -2.40 1.81
C ASN A 70 -25.26 -1.14 2.65
N LEU A 71 -24.05 -0.93 3.22
CA LEU A 71 -23.82 0.15 4.17
C LEU A 71 -23.01 1.31 3.61
N ARG A 72 -22.27 1.10 2.52
CA ARG A 72 -21.41 2.10 1.86
C ARG A 72 -21.54 2.02 0.33
N PRO A 73 -22.77 2.11 -0.22
CA PRO A 73 -23.04 1.89 -1.64
C PRO A 73 -22.24 2.83 -2.55
N GLU A 74 -21.85 4.00 -2.08
CA GLU A 74 -21.02 4.96 -2.82
C GLU A 74 -19.60 4.45 -3.07
N ILE A 75 -19.00 3.75 -2.10
CA ILE A 75 -17.68 3.11 -2.28
C ILE A 75 -17.86 1.87 -3.17
N PHE A 76 -18.91 1.09 -2.91
CA PHE A 76 -19.17 -0.12 -3.67
C PHE A 76 -19.34 0.17 -5.17
N ALA A 77 -20.15 1.17 -5.53
CA ALA A 77 -20.35 1.58 -6.92
C ALA A 77 -19.05 2.08 -7.57
N THR A 78 -18.27 2.91 -6.86
CA THR A 78 -17.00 3.44 -7.40
C THR A 78 -15.97 2.33 -7.61
N SER A 79 -16.05 1.25 -6.84
CA SER A 79 -15.15 0.10 -6.95
C SER A 79 -15.44 -0.87 -8.10
N ASP A 80 -16.53 -0.68 -8.85
CA ASP A 80 -16.92 -1.59 -9.95
C ASP A 80 -15.90 -1.64 -11.10
N ILE A 81 -15.01 -0.65 -11.18
CA ILE A 81 -13.87 -0.65 -12.10
C ILE A 81 -12.89 -1.81 -11.85
N ILE A 82 -12.90 -2.39 -10.65
CA ILE A 82 -12.02 -3.51 -10.25
C ILE A 82 -12.80 -4.82 -10.39
N LYS A 83 -12.39 -5.68 -11.32
CA LYS A 83 -13.13 -6.92 -11.64
C LYS A 83 -12.74 -8.12 -10.76
N ASP A 84 -11.50 -8.16 -10.27
CA ASP A 84 -11.10 -9.18 -9.29
C ASP A 84 -11.72 -8.86 -7.92
N ASP A 85 -12.63 -9.72 -7.45
CA ASP A 85 -13.37 -9.54 -6.20
C ASP A 85 -12.44 -9.44 -4.98
N ASN A 86 -11.36 -10.21 -4.94
CA ASN A 86 -10.43 -10.21 -3.81
C ASN A 86 -9.70 -8.87 -3.71
N PHE A 87 -9.21 -8.37 -4.83
CA PHE A 87 -8.53 -7.09 -4.92
C PHE A 87 -9.51 -5.94 -4.70
N ARG A 88 -10.72 -6.01 -5.28
CA ARG A 88 -11.79 -5.05 -5.02
C ARG A 88 -12.11 -4.95 -3.54
N ALA A 89 -12.25 -6.09 -2.84
CA ALA A 89 -12.48 -6.13 -1.40
C ALA A 89 -11.31 -5.53 -0.60
N LEU A 90 -10.05 -5.78 -0.98
CA LEU A 90 -8.87 -5.14 -0.37
C LEU A 90 -8.93 -3.61 -0.50
N LEU A 91 -9.25 -3.10 -1.68
CA LEU A 91 -9.33 -1.66 -1.95
C LEU A 91 -10.53 -1.00 -1.24
N ILE A 92 -11.67 -1.69 -1.16
CA ILE A 92 -12.79 -1.23 -0.34
C ILE A 92 -12.39 -1.17 1.14
N LEU A 93 -11.62 -2.15 1.63
CA LEU A 93 -11.20 -2.19 3.02
C LEU A 93 -10.33 -0.97 3.39
N THR A 94 -9.52 -0.42 2.46
CA THR A 94 -8.79 0.83 2.71
C THR A 94 -9.72 2.02 2.93
N GLU A 95 -10.89 2.00 2.29
CA GLU A 95 -11.90 3.06 2.41
C GLU A 95 -12.75 2.94 3.67
N LEU A 96 -12.96 1.70 4.14
CA LEU A 96 -13.69 1.38 5.38
C LEU A 96 -12.85 1.61 6.64
N LEU A 97 -11.51 1.63 6.51
CA LEU A 97 -10.57 1.87 7.61
C LEU A 97 -9.79 3.18 7.44
N PRO A 98 -10.45 4.35 7.38
CA PRO A 98 -9.75 5.62 7.33
C PRO A 98 -8.97 5.86 8.62
N ILE A 99 -7.90 6.65 8.54
CA ILE A 99 -7.27 7.22 9.72
C ILE A 99 -8.15 8.31 10.34
N THR A 100 -8.03 8.49 11.65
CA THR A 100 -8.84 9.46 12.38
C THR A 100 -8.46 10.90 12.04
N ASN A 101 -9.41 11.85 12.16
CA ASN A 101 -9.11 13.28 11.97
C ASN A 101 -7.96 13.76 12.88
N ALA A 102 -7.85 13.21 14.10
CA ALA A 102 -6.75 13.50 15.00
C ALA A 102 -5.39 13.03 14.45
N GLU A 103 -5.32 11.82 13.88
CA GLU A 103 -4.12 11.31 13.19
C GLU A 103 -3.81 12.17 11.96
N ILE A 104 -4.82 12.51 11.15
CA ILE A 104 -4.67 13.41 10.00
C ILE A 104 -4.10 14.76 10.43
N SER A 105 -4.61 15.36 11.51
CA SER A 105 -4.10 16.63 12.04
C SER A 105 -2.66 16.51 12.53
N LYS A 106 -2.28 15.39 13.16
CA LYS A 106 -0.89 15.14 13.58
C LYS A 106 0.04 15.02 12.39
N ILE A 107 -0.36 14.27 11.36
CA ILE A 107 0.39 14.13 10.10
C ILE A 107 0.59 15.51 9.47
N LYS A 108 -0.48 16.29 9.30
CA LYS A 108 -0.41 17.66 8.75
C LYS A 108 0.54 18.56 9.54
N LYS A 109 0.49 18.53 10.87
CA LYS A 109 1.41 19.28 11.73
C LYS A 109 2.86 18.84 11.54
N ALA A 110 3.12 17.54 11.51
CA ALA A 110 4.46 17.00 11.30
C ALA A 110 5.02 17.37 9.91
N GLU A 111 4.18 17.32 8.88
CA GLU A 111 4.57 17.76 7.53
C GLU A 111 4.85 19.26 7.46
N GLN A 112 4.05 20.08 8.14
CA GLN A 112 4.26 21.52 8.20
C GLN A 112 5.56 21.88 8.91
N VAL A 113 5.84 21.25 10.06
CA VAL A 113 7.09 21.43 10.81
C VAL A 113 8.30 21.05 9.97
N LYS A 114 8.24 19.93 9.23
CA LYS A 114 9.31 19.51 8.31
C LYS A 114 9.50 20.52 7.16
N LYS A 115 8.43 21.05 6.58
CA LYS A 115 8.50 22.09 5.53
C LYS A 115 9.11 23.40 6.04
N ASP A 116 8.77 23.80 7.26
CA ASP A 116 9.28 25.04 7.86
C ASP A 116 10.76 24.93 8.23
N GLN A 117 11.21 23.75 8.67
CA GLN A 117 12.63 23.44 8.87
C GLN A 117 13.41 23.45 7.55
N GLN A 118 12.85 22.87 6.49
CA GLN A 118 13.49 22.84 5.17
C GLN A 118 13.62 24.24 4.57
N LYS A 119 12.58 25.09 4.69
CA LYS A 119 12.64 26.50 4.28
C LYS A 119 13.69 27.31 5.05
N LYS A 120 13.88 27.05 6.35
CA LYS A 120 14.94 27.70 7.14
C LYS A 120 16.33 27.30 6.66
N ASN A 121 16.55 26.00 6.40
CA ASN A 121 17.82 25.50 5.89
C ASN A 121 18.12 26.01 4.47
N ASP A 122 17.11 26.11 3.60
CA ASP A 122 17.27 26.66 2.24
C ASP A 122 17.59 28.16 2.28
N GLN A 123 16.98 28.93 3.19
CA GLN A 123 17.29 30.35 3.39
C GLN A 123 18.69 30.58 3.99
N GLU A 124 19.17 29.67 4.83
CA GLU A 124 20.52 29.73 5.42
C GLU A 124 21.59 29.36 4.38
N ASN A 125 21.31 28.39 3.52
CA ASN A 125 22.14 28.04 2.36
C ASN A 125 22.19 29.14 1.29
N GLU A 126 21.09 29.86 1.05
CA GLU A 126 21.09 31.05 0.17
C GLU A 126 21.86 32.25 0.78
N LYS A 127 21.82 32.44 2.10
CA LYS A 127 22.63 33.46 2.78
C LYS A 127 24.13 33.13 2.71
N ASN A 128 24.49 31.85 2.84
CA ASN A 128 25.88 31.41 2.70
C ASN A 128 26.40 31.46 1.25
N LYS A 129 25.53 31.41 0.23
CA LYS A 129 25.89 31.70 -1.17
C LYS A 129 26.02 33.18 -1.53
N LYS A 130 25.59 34.10 -0.65
CA LYS A 130 25.65 35.57 -0.87
C LYS A 130 26.74 36.28 -0.07
N VAL A 131 27.73 35.56 0.46
CA VAL A 131 28.99 36.17 0.92
C VAL A 131 29.92 36.32 -0.29
N GLY A 132 29.50 37.21 -1.18
CA GLY A 132 30.14 37.50 -2.45
C GLY A 132 29.35 38.61 -3.14
N GLN A 133 29.68 39.85 -2.78
CA GLN A 133 29.20 41.13 -3.31
C GLN A 133 27.91 41.74 -2.72
N GLY A 134 28.11 42.93 -2.13
CA GLY A 134 27.29 44.10 -2.47
C GLY A 134 26.09 44.41 -1.58
N LYS A 135 26.21 45.50 -0.81
CA LYS A 135 25.17 46.16 -0.01
C LYS A 135 23.95 46.57 -0.85
N GLY A 136 22.75 46.36 -0.31
CA GLY A 136 21.51 47.03 -0.76
C GLY A 136 20.38 46.85 0.25
N LYS A 137 20.03 47.92 0.98
CA LYS A 137 18.93 47.96 1.95
C LYS A 137 17.59 48.12 1.22
N GLY A 138 16.62 47.26 1.53
CA GLY A 138 15.22 47.42 1.13
C GLY A 138 14.29 46.63 2.05
N LYS A 139 13.68 47.30 3.04
CA LYS A 139 12.62 46.75 3.89
C LYS A 139 11.32 46.72 3.08
N LYS A 140 10.80 45.53 2.76
CA LYS A 140 9.40 45.33 2.33
C LYS A 140 8.73 44.35 3.30
N ARG A 141 7.80 44.87 4.10
CA ARG A 141 6.84 44.08 4.88
C ARG A 141 5.89 43.42 3.87
N LYS A 142 5.75 42.09 3.90
CA LYS A 142 4.65 41.38 3.25
C LYS A 142 3.60 41.09 4.32
N HIS A 143 2.38 41.57 4.06
CA HIS A 143 1.17 41.15 4.77
C HIS A 143 0.98 39.65 4.55
N GLU A 144 0.78 38.92 5.65
CA GLU A 144 0.24 37.55 5.63
C GLU A 144 -1.28 37.67 5.56
N GLU A 145 -1.85 37.42 4.38
CA GLU A 145 -3.26 37.11 4.25
C GLU A 145 -3.45 35.62 4.56
N ILE A 146 -4.07 35.35 5.69
CA ILE A 146 -4.51 34.02 6.11
C ILE A 146 -5.81 33.75 5.35
N GLU A 147 -5.71 33.21 4.14
CA GLU A 147 -6.85 32.60 3.47
C GLU A 147 -7.07 31.20 4.06
N ASN A 148 -8.04 31.13 4.97
CA ASN A 148 -8.60 29.90 5.50
C ASN A 148 -9.47 29.23 4.44
N ASP A 149 -8.87 28.54 3.48
CA ASP A 149 -9.56 27.50 2.73
C ASP A 149 -8.83 26.18 2.97
N THR A 150 -9.34 25.40 3.91
CA THR A 150 -8.88 24.02 4.08
C THR A 150 -9.48 23.22 2.94
N PRO A 151 -8.70 22.72 1.96
CA PRO A 151 -9.28 21.91 0.90
C PRO A 151 -9.72 20.60 1.55
N ILE A 152 -11.02 20.31 1.51
CA ILE A 152 -11.55 18.97 1.73
C ILE A 152 -10.84 18.11 0.69
N MET A 153 -9.87 17.30 1.13
CA MET A 153 -9.12 16.42 0.22
C MET A 153 -10.15 15.53 -0.48
N LYS A 154 -10.31 15.73 -1.80
CA LYS A 154 -11.18 14.89 -2.62
C LYS A 154 -10.67 13.46 -2.49
N LYS A 155 -11.43 12.60 -1.82
CA LYS A 155 -11.07 11.19 -1.64
C LYS A 155 -11.11 10.53 -3.01
N VAL A 156 -9.94 10.19 -3.55
CA VAL A 156 -9.83 9.47 -4.82
C VAL A 156 -9.85 7.99 -4.49
N PHE A 157 -10.76 7.25 -5.12
CA PHE A 157 -10.75 5.79 -5.08
C PHE A 157 -9.99 5.26 -6.30
N PRO A 158 -9.13 4.24 -6.14
CA PRO A 158 -8.66 3.66 -4.88
C PRO A 158 -7.63 4.54 -4.16
N ASN A 159 -7.28 4.19 -2.93
CA ASN A 159 -6.25 4.89 -2.16
C ASN A 159 -4.89 4.88 -2.89
N ASP A 160 -4.40 6.08 -3.22
CA ASP A 160 -3.23 6.32 -4.07
C ASP A 160 -1.87 5.99 -3.43
N GLU A 161 -1.86 5.76 -2.10
CA GLU A 161 -0.71 5.24 -1.36
C GLU A 161 -0.64 3.71 -1.39
N LEU A 162 -1.73 3.02 -1.74
CA LEU A 162 -1.73 1.56 -1.90
C LEU A 162 -1.57 1.15 -3.36
N VAL A 163 -2.34 1.74 -4.27
CA VAL A 163 -2.35 1.36 -5.69
C VAL A 163 -2.49 2.58 -6.60
N LYS A 164 -1.81 2.51 -7.75
CA LYS A 164 -2.00 3.41 -8.89
C LYS A 164 -2.53 2.61 -10.08
N LEU A 165 -3.72 2.97 -10.53
CA LEU A 165 -4.33 2.37 -11.71
C LEU A 165 -3.86 3.11 -12.94
N VAL A 166 -3.37 2.38 -13.94
CA VAL A 166 -2.84 2.94 -15.20
C VAL A 166 -3.57 2.33 -16.39
N SER A 167 -3.67 3.10 -17.47
CA SER A 167 -4.29 2.63 -18.71
C SER A 167 -3.45 1.53 -19.35
N GLU A 168 -4.09 0.70 -20.17
CA GLU A 168 -3.39 -0.25 -21.02
C GLU A 168 -2.36 0.46 -21.93
N GLY A 169 -1.20 -0.17 -22.13
CA GLY A 169 -0.11 0.38 -22.94
C GLY A 169 0.76 1.42 -22.25
N THR A 170 0.46 1.79 -21.00
CA THR A 170 1.34 2.67 -20.21
C THR A 170 2.67 1.95 -19.95
N ASN A 171 3.80 2.58 -20.26
CA ASN A 171 5.11 2.09 -19.82
C ASN A 171 5.24 2.36 -18.31
N VAL A 172 5.40 1.29 -17.52
CA VAL A 172 5.36 1.39 -16.06
C VAL A 172 6.62 2.06 -15.52
N GLU A 173 7.77 1.79 -16.14
CA GLU A 173 9.07 2.37 -15.81
C GLU A 173 9.09 3.88 -16.10
N ASP A 174 8.53 4.33 -17.22
CA ASP A 174 8.42 5.76 -17.53
C ASP A 174 7.47 6.47 -16.56
N PHE A 175 6.34 5.84 -16.23
CA PHE A 175 5.39 6.35 -15.25
C PHE A 175 6.03 6.46 -13.86
N ALA A 176 6.75 5.42 -13.45
CA ALA A 176 7.55 5.35 -12.24
C ALA A 176 8.53 6.51 -12.12
N GLU A 177 9.33 6.74 -13.18
CA GLU A 177 10.31 7.81 -13.24
C GLU A 177 9.66 9.19 -13.15
N GLN A 178 8.53 9.42 -13.82
CA GLN A 178 7.83 10.69 -13.77
C GLN A 178 7.35 11.01 -12.36
N LEU A 179 6.77 10.03 -11.66
CA LEU A 179 6.37 10.17 -10.26
C LEU A 179 7.56 10.46 -9.35
N ARG A 180 8.70 9.79 -9.60
CA ARG A 180 9.94 10.03 -8.85
C ARG A 180 10.44 11.46 -9.06
N LYS A 181 10.47 11.95 -10.30
CA LYS A 181 10.90 13.33 -10.63
C LYS A 181 10.01 14.39 -9.98
N GLN A 182 8.73 14.09 -9.76
CA GLN A 182 7.78 14.97 -9.09
C GLN A 182 7.87 14.91 -7.55
N SER A 183 8.40 13.82 -7.00
CA SER A 183 8.53 13.63 -5.55
C SER A 183 9.87 14.16 -5.02
N LYS A 184 9.80 14.96 -3.96
CA LYS A 184 10.98 15.37 -3.18
C LYS A 184 11.26 14.46 -1.98
N LYS A 185 10.38 13.48 -1.71
CA LYS A 185 10.46 12.58 -0.56
C LYS A 185 10.70 11.15 -1.03
N ALA A 186 11.15 10.28 -0.12
CA ALA A 186 11.12 8.85 -0.35
C ALA A 186 9.68 8.40 -0.64
N ILE A 187 9.53 7.55 -1.65
CA ILE A 187 8.26 7.01 -2.09
C ILE A 187 8.08 5.65 -1.41
N GLN A 188 7.02 5.54 -0.60
CA GLN A 188 6.63 4.28 0.04
C GLN A 188 6.28 3.22 -1.00
N PRO A 189 6.48 1.92 -0.73
CA PRO A 189 6.07 0.84 -1.61
C PRO A 189 4.56 0.86 -1.94
N TYR A 190 4.20 0.78 -3.22
CA TYR A 190 2.82 0.72 -3.71
C TYR A 190 2.69 -0.22 -4.92
N LEU A 191 1.44 -0.55 -5.27
CA LEU A 191 1.11 -1.35 -6.45
C LEU A 191 0.86 -0.45 -7.67
N ILE A 192 1.31 -0.89 -8.86
CA ILE A 192 0.83 -0.37 -10.14
C ILE A 192 0.06 -1.47 -10.82
N THR A 193 -1.16 -1.19 -11.29
CA THR A 193 -2.01 -2.18 -11.97
C THR A 193 -2.56 -1.60 -13.27
N HIS A 194 -2.39 -2.31 -14.37
CA HIS A 194 -3.09 -2.00 -15.62
C HIS A 194 -4.54 -2.47 -15.54
N LEU A 195 -5.48 -1.58 -15.80
CA LEU A 195 -6.89 -1.96 -15.92
C LEU A 195 -7.21 -2.40 -17.35
N GLY A 196 -8.06 -3.42 -17.48
CA GLY A 196 -8.71 -3.77 -18.75
C GLY A 196 -8.05 -4.87 -19.58
N GLN A 197 -7.04 -5.57 -19.04
CA GLN A 197 -6.44 -6.75 -19.68
C GLN A 197 -7.23 -8.02 -19.35
N SER A 198 -7.03 -9.10 -20.11
CA SER A 198 -7.53 -10.44 -19.76
C SER A 198 -6.91 -10.98 -18.47
N VAL A 199 -5.72 -10.49 -18.12
CA VAL A 199 -5.03 -10.71 -16.84
C VAL A 199 -4.42 -9.39 -16.40
N ASP A 200 -4.84 -8.86 -15.26
CA ASP A 200 -4.28 -7.64 -14.69
C ASP A 200 -2.78 -7.83 -14.38
N LYS A 201 -1.92 -7.06 -15.05
CA LYS A 201 -0.49 -7.03 -14.72
C LYS A 201 -0.27 -6.05 -13.57
N THR A 202 0.22 -6.58 -12.46
CA THR A 202 0.52 -5.80 -11.27
C THR A 202 2.00 -5.84 -10.94
N PHE A 203 2.54 -4.68 -10.57
CA PHE A 203 3.92 -4.49 -10.19
C PHE A 203 4.03 -3.84 -8.83
N ILE A 204 5.14 -4.09 -8.12
CA ILE A 204 5.46 -3.40 -6.88
C ILE A 204 6.56 -2.39 -7.16
N GLN A 205 6.35 -1.15 -6.73
CA GLN A 205 7.31 -0.09 -6.92
C GLN A 205 7.47 0.74 -5.63
N GLY A 206 8.70 1.20 -5.40
CA GLY A 206 9.01 2.34 -4.55
C GLY A 206 10.25 3.04 -5.10
N ASP A 207 10.42 4.33 -4.81
CA ASP A 207 11.54 5.13 -5.32
C ASP A 207 11.95 4.84 -6.78
N GLU A 208 13.18 4.35 -7.00
CA GLU A 208 13.80 4.05 -8.31
C GLU A 208 13.87 2.54 -8.62
N TRP A 209 13.15 1.72 -7.86
CA TRP A 209 13.24 0.26 -7.96
C TRP A 209 11.89 -0.36 -8.25
N PHE A 210 11.95 -1.56 -8.81
CA PHE A 210 10.80 -2.25 -9.35
C PHE A 210 10.90 -3.74 -9.10
N ILE A 211 9.81 -4.35 -8.63
CA ILE A 211 9.69 -5.78 -8.48
C ILE A 211 8.56 -6.24 -9.40
N GLY A 212 8.94 -6.95 -10.46
CA GLY A 212 7.98 -7.59 -11.34
C GLY A 212 7.40 -8.82 -10.67
N VAL A 213 6.08 -8.88 -10.48
CA VAL A 213 5.40 -10.08 -9.99
C VAL A 213 5.21 -11.06 -11.15
N HIS A 214 5.18 -12.36 -10.88
CA HIS A 214 5.03 -13.36 -11.93
C HIS A 214 3.74 -13.09 -12.74
N PRO A 215 3.77 -13.04 -14.09
CA PRO A 215 2.64 -12.59 -14.92
C PRO A 215 1.34 -13.37 -14.76
N ALA A 216 1.40 -14.63 -14.33
CA ALA A 216 0.23 -15.46 -14.05
C ALA A 216 -0.38 -15.22 -12.65
N SER A 217 0.19 -14.33 -11.85
CA SER A 217 -0.25 -14.08 -10.48
C SER A 217 -1.48 -13.19 -10.44
N LYS A 218 -2.46 -13.56 -9.61
CA LYS A 218 -3.60 -12.69 -9.28
C LYS A 218 -3.11 -11.47 -8.48
N THR A 219 -3.82 -10.36 -8.56
CA THR A 219 -3.44 -9.09 -7.89
C THR A 219 -3.29 -9.22 -6.37
N ILE A 220 -4.03 -10.13 -5.74
CA ILE A 220 -3.89 -10.44 -4.31
C ILE A 220 -2.49 -11.01 -3.96
N THR A 221 -1.86 -11.75 -4.86
CA THR A 221 -0.49 -12.26 -4.71
C THR A 221 0.53 -11.12 -4.76
N SER A 222 0.29 -10.12 -5.61
CA SER A 222 1.11 -8.90 -5.65
C SER A 222 0.97 -8.09 -4.36
N PHE A 223 -0.24 -7.99 -3.81
CA PHE A 223 -0.45 -7.37 -2.50
C PHE A 223 0.24 -8.15 -1.36
N ASP A 224 0.20 -9.48 -1.40
CA ASP A 224 0.91 -10.34 -0.44
C ASP A 224 2.42 -10.06 -0.43
N LEU A 225 3.03 -9.99 -1.61
CA LEU A 225 4.44 -9.66 -1.74
C LEU A 225 4.76 -8.21 -1.30
N LEU A 226 3.89 -7.25 -1.61
CA LEU A 226 4.00 -5.87 -1.13
C LEU A 226 3.97 -5.82 0.41
N TYR A 227 3.02 -6.52 1.03
CA TYR A 227 2.91 -6.61 2.48
C TYR A 227 4.21 -7.18 3.11
N LYS A 228 4.71 -8.29 2.56
CA LYS A 228 5.94 -8.94 3.03
C LYS A 228 7.16 -8.03 2.91
N THR A 229 7.19 -7.17 1.90
CA THR A 229 8.26 -6.20 1.67
C THR A 229 8.45 -5.26 2.87
N TYR A 230 7.38 -4.79 3.50
CA TYR A 230 7.48 -3.92 4.69
C TYR A 230 8.26 -4.58 5.84
N TYR A 231 8.07 -5.88 6.07
CA TYR A 231 8.77 -6.63 7.11
C TYR A 231 10.19 -7.01 6.72
N VAL A 232 10.39 -7.43 5.46
CA VAL A 232 11.71 -7.86 4.97
C VAL A 232 12.67 -6.67 4.90
N LEU A 233 12.17 -5.49 4.56
CA LEU A 233 12.98 -4.28 4.44
C LEU A 233 12.95 -3.40 5.69
N ASN A 234 12.17 -3.78 6.71
CA ASN A 234 12.00 -3.02 7.96
C ASN A 234 11.50 -1.57 7.72
N VAL A 235 10.42 -1.46 6.96
CA VAL A 235 9.82 -0.19 6.53
C VAL A 235 8.49 0.00 7.25
N GLU A 236 8.21 1.22 7.74
CA GLU A 236 6.91 1.56 8.30
C GLU A 236 5.84 1.74 7.22
N TYR A 237 4.61 1.32 7.53
CA TYR A 237 3.48 1.53 6.64
C TYR A 237 3.16 3.01 6.37
N PRO A 238 2.58 3.33 5.19
CA PRO A 238 2.06 4.66 4.93
C PRO A 238 1.06 5.09 5.99
N GLU A 239 1.19 6.33 6.46
CA GLU A 239 0.38 6.86 7.56
C GLU A 239 -1.12 6.74 7.29
N LYS A 240 -1.57 6.98 6.05
CA LYS A 240 -2.99 6.90 5.68
C LYS A 240 -3.54 5.47 5.67
N LEU A 241 -2.67 4.47 5.67
CA LEU A 241 -3.01 3.05 5.61
C LEU A 241 -2.78 2.32 6.94
N LYS A 242 -2.43 3.02 8.02
CA LYS A 242 -2.13 2.38 9.32
C LYS A 242 -3.26 1.52 9.86
N ASN A 243 -4.51 1.94 9.73
CA ASN A 243 -5.66 1.15 10.20
C ASN A 243 -5.93 -0.06 9.30
N PHE A 244 -5.75 0.11 7.98
CA PHE A 244 -5.81 -0.98 7.01
C PHE A 244 -4.74 -2.04 7.31
N TYR A 245 -3.47 -1.67 7.41
CA TYR A 245 -2.41 -2.64 7.70
C TYR A 245 -2.53 -3.25 9.10
N ASN A 246 -3.05 -2.53 10.09
CA ASN A 246 -3.35 -3.12 11.40
C ASN A 246 -4.42 -4.24 11.32
N PHE A 247 -5.39 -4.11 10.41
CA PHE A 247 -6.34 -5.20 10.12
C PHE A 247 -5.62 -6.39 9.50
N ILE A 248 -4.80 -6.15 8.47
CA ILE A 248 -4.05 -7.19 7.77
C ILE A 248 -3.09 -7.93 8.72
N ASP A 249 -2.35 -7.20 9.55
CA ASP A 249 -1.45 -7.74 10.55
C ASP A 249 -2.18 -8.69 11.51
N TYR A 250 -3.27 -8.23 12.14
CA TYR A 250 -3.90 -8.99 13.21
C TYR A 250 -4.82 -10.10 12.69
N TYR A 251 -5.74 -9.76 11.78
CA TYR A 251 -6.80 -10.68 11.39
C TYR A 251 -6.41 -11.63 10.26
N ILE A 252 -5.47 -11.22 9.41
CA ILE A 252 -5.02 -12.04 8.29
C ILE A 252 -3.75 -12.77 8.68
N PHE A 253 -2.66 -12.03 8.91
CA PHE A 253 -1.34 -12.62 9.15
C PHE A 253 -1.10 -13.09 10.59
N GLN A 254 -2.00 -12.76 11.52
CA GLN A 254 -1.93 -13.16 12.94
C GLN A 254 -0.63 -12.74 13.62
N MET A 255 -0.18 -11.52 13.27
CA MET A 255 0.95 -10.87 13.91
C MET A 255 0.64 -10.56 15.37
N LYS A 256 1.69 -10.51 16.21
CA LYS A 256 1.57 -10.22 17.65
C LYS A 256 1.36 -8.72 17.91
N ILE A 257 0.37 -8.12 17.27
CA ILE A 257 0.02 -6.69 17.36
C ILE A 257 -1.47 -6.60 17.65
N ASN A 258 -1.87 -5.86 18.68
CA ASN A 258 -3.30 -5.73 18.99
C ASN A 258 -4.02 -4.86 17.95
N PRO A 259 -5.28 -5.21 17.61
CA PRO A 259 -6.08 -4.40 16.72
C PRO A 259 -6.50 -3.10 17.43
N LYS A 260 -6.47 -1.98 16.71
CA LYS A 260 -7.05 -0.73 17.20
C LYS A 260 -8.57 -0.88 17.34
N SER A 261 -9.18 -0.14 18.25
CA SER A 261 -10.62 -0.25 18.55
C SER A 261 -11.52 -0.16 17.30
N MET A 262 -11.28 0.82 16.43
CA MET A 262 -12.01 0.97 15.16
C MET A 262 -11.85 -0.25 14.24
N VAL A 263 -10.65 -0.81 14.18
CA VAL A 263 -10.33 -2.00 13.37
C VAL A 263 -11.09 -3.22 13.90
N SER A 264 -11.11 -3.41 15.23
CA SER A 264 -11.88 -4.48 15.88
C SER A 264 -13.39 -4.34 15.68
N SER A 265 -13.91 -3.13 15.80
CA SER A 265 -15.33 -2.85 15.59
C SER A 265 -15.73 -3.14 14.14
N LEU A 266 -14.96 -2.68 13.16
CA LEU A 266 -15.25 -2.97 11.76
C LEU A 266 -15.17 -4.47 11.47
N HIS A 267 -14.14 -5.16 11.96
CA HIS A 267 -14.02 -6.61 11.81
C HIS A 267 -15.26 -7.34 12.34
N THR A 268 -15.70 -7.00 13.55
CA THR A 268 -16.89 -7.57 14.18
C THR A 268 -18.13 -7.32 13.32
N ASN A 269 -18.29 -6.10 12.82
CA ASN A 269 -19.41 -5.74 11.96
C ASN A 269 -19.39 -6.54 10.65
N ILE A 270 -18.25 -6.64 9.96
CA ILE A 270 -18.11 -7.42 8.71
C ILE A 270 -18.42 -8.89 8.94
N VAL A 271 -17.87 -9.50 10.00
CA VAL A 271 -18.03 -10.95 10.23
C VAL A 271 -19.45 -11.33 10.61
N ASN A 272 -20.13 -10.48 11.39
CA ASN A 272 -21.49 -10.69 11.87
C ASN A 272 -22.56 -10.11 10.93
N PHE A 273 -22.17 -9.45 9.85
CA PHE A 273 -23.12 -8.91 8.89
C PHE A 273 -23.88 -10.07 8.24
N LYS A 274 -25.19 -10.12 8.49
CA LYS A 274 -26.03 -11.22 8.03
C LYS A 274 -26.17 -11.14 6.51
N ILE A 275 -25.65 -12.15 5.83
CA ILE A 275 -25.86 -12.34 4.41
C ILE A 275 -27.27 -12.93 4.26
N ASP A 276 -28.18 -12.17 3.65
CA ASP A 276 -29.50 -12.72 3.33
C ASP A 276 -29.33 -13.68 2.14
N THR A 277 -29.34 -14.98 2.42
CA THR A 277 -29.11 -16.04 1.43
C THR A 277 -30.19 -16.14 0.35
N ASN A 278 -31.26 -15.34 0.46
CA ASN A 278 -32.30 -15.22 -0.55
C ASN A 278 -31.99 -14.16 -1.61
N ASP A 279 -30.93 -13.35 -1.43
CA ASP A 279 -30.50 -12.38 -2.43
C ASP A 279 -29.87 -13.08 -3.65
N LYS A 280 -30.28 -12.66 -4.85
CA LYS A 280 -29.88 -13.29 -6.13
C LYS A 280 -28.40 -13.06 -6.43
N SER A 281 -27.80 -11.98 -5.91
CA SER A 281 -26.38 -11.66 -6.08
C SER A 281 -25.45 -12.71 -5.43
N TYR A 282 -25.81 -13.20 -4.24
CA TYR A 282 -24.98 -14.16 -3.49
C TYR A 282 -24.92 -15.55 -4.14
N LYS A 283 -26.00 -15.97 -4.80
CA LYS A 283 -26.07 -17.27 -5.50
C LYS A 283 -25.20 -17.33 -6.74
N SER A 284 -24.99 -16.20 -7.42
CA SER A 284 -24.15 -16.16 -8.62
C SER A 284 -22.66 -16.24 -8.30
N ASN A 285 -22.22 -15.65 -7.17
CA ASN A 285 -20.80 -15.63 -6.77
C ASN A 285 -20.31 -16.94 -6.14
N LYS A 286 -21.19 -17.71 -5.49
CA LYS A 286 -20.80 -19.01 -4.87
C LYS A 286 -20.42 -20.07 -5.92
N ASN A 287 -21.03 -20.01 -7.10
CA ASN A 287 -20.76 -20.97 -8.18
C ASN A 287 -19.40 -20.71 -8.85
N ASN A 288 -18.94 -19.46 -8.93
CA ASN A 288 -17.66 -19.11 -9.56
C ASN A 288 -16.44 -19.44 -8.69
N ASN A 289 -16.57 -19.39 -7.35
CA ASN A 289 -15.46 -19.70 -6.43
C ASN A 289 -15.27 -21.19 -6.13
N SER A 290 -16.14 -22.06 -6.64
CA SER A 290 -16.10 -23.51 -6.37
C SER A 290 -15.47 -24.33 -7.52
N GLN A 291 -15.09 -23.71 -8.64
CA GLN A 291 -14.60 -24.40 -9.84
C GLN A 291 -13.08 -24.40 -10.03
N ASP A 292 -12.29 -23.80 -9.13
CA ASP A 292 -10.83 -23.64 -9.31
C ASP A 292 -9.96 -24.65 -8.53
N LEU A 293 -10.54 -25.77 -8.04
CA LEU A 293 -9.82 -26.83 -7.32
C LEU A 293 -10.31 -28.24 -7.68
N SER A 294 -10.20 -28.61 -8.95
CA SER A 294 -10.10 -29.99 -9.46
C SER A 294 -9.89 -29.85 -10.96
N GLU A 295 -8.69 -30.06 -11.49
CA GLU A 295 -8.28 -31.35 -12.03
C GLU A 295 -6.79 -31.23 -12.35
N ASP A 296 -5.97 -32.09 -11.76
CA ASP A 296 -4.73 -32.58 -12.39
C ASP A 296 -4.31 -33.82 -11.58
N ASP A 297 -5.03 -34.92 -11.86
CA ASP A 297 -4.46 -36.26 -11.67
C ASP A 297 -5.08 -37.26 -12.68
N VAL A 298 -4.18 -37.79 -13.51
CA VAL A 298 -4.17 -39.10 -14.20
C VAL A 298 -4.74 -39.25 -15.64
N SER A 299 -3.89 -39.90 -16.45
CA SER A 299 -4.02 -40.58 -17.77
C SER A 299 -3.78 -39.72 -19.02
N ASP A 300 -2.85 -40.01 -19.94
CA ASP A 300 -2.00 -41.19 -20.24
C ASP A 300 -0.54 -40.80 -20.55
#